data_AF-A0A7Y2BXD3-F1
#
_entry.id   AF-A0A7Y2BXD3-F1
#
_cell.length_a   1.000
_cell.length_b   1.000
_cell.length_c   1.000
_cell.angle_alpha   90.00
_cell.angle_beta   90.00
_cell.angle_gamma   90.00
#
_symmetry.space_group_name_H-M   'P 1'
#
loop_
_entity.id
_entity.type
_entity.pdbx_description
1 polymer ?
#
loop_
_entity_poly.entity_id
_entity_poly.type
_entity_poly.pdbx_seq_one_letter_code
_entity_poly.pdbx_strand_id
1 'polypeptide(L)'
;LGSQHWARNKHRSNYKAKWGINLDMVGAKNPRFGQDDFSRQYAGQLLDRVWSLGQRMGYSDMFVNDRTGPLVDDHYFINQLAQIPMIDIINQPKGSKTGFVGHWHTHDDDIDAIDKRTLRVVGQVVLKTIYSESEN
;
A
#
# COMPACT_ATOMS: atom_id res chain seq x y z
N LEU A 1 -5.72 7.64 13.59
CA LEU A 1 -6.78 8.55 14.12
C LEU A 1 -7.39 9.43 13.03
N GLY A 2 -6.57 10.04 12.15
CA GLY A 2 -7.06 10.86 11.04
C GLY A 2 -7.98 10.11 10.07
N SER A 3 -7.55 8.95 9.56
CA SER A 3 -8.36 8.08 8.69
C SER A 3 -9.70 7.69 9.30
N GLN A 4 -9.72 7.31 10.58
CA GLN A 4 -10.94 7.02 11.32
C GLN A 4 -11.91 8.19 11.38
N HIS A 5 -11.40 9.40 11.61
CA HIS A 5 -12.22 10.60 11.62
C HIS A 5 -12.76 10.89 10.22
N TRP A 6 -11.92 10.85 9.19
CA TRP A 6 -12.32 11.06 7.80
C TRP A 6 -13.36 10.04 7.33
N ALA A 7 -13.19 8.76 7.69
CA ALA A 7 -14.08 7.70 7.27
C ALA A 7 -15.50 7.86 7.84
N ARG A 8 -15.62 8.42 9.05
CA ARG A 8 -16.90 8.78 9.68
C ARG A 8 -17.45 10.12 9.22
N ASN A 9 -16.56 11.07 8.88
CA ASN A 9 -16.90 12.45 8.52
C ASN A 9 -16.37 12.77 7.13
N LYS A 10 -16.91 12.11 6.11
CA LYS A 10 -16.48 12.29 4.72
C LYS A 10 -16.60 13.76 4.32
N HIS A 11 -15.54 14.31 3.75
CA HIS A 11 -15.43 15.72 3.33
C HIS A 11 -16.52 16.20 2.35
N ARG A 12 -17.18 15.26 1.65
CA ARG A 12 -18.37 15.52 0.83
C ARG A 12 -19.45 14.52 1.21
N SER A 13 -20.69 15.00 1.28
CA SER A 13 -21.85 14.13 1.51
C SER A 13 -21.90 13.02 0.45
N ASN A 14 -22.13 11.79 0.90
CA ASN A 14 -22.18 10.60 0.06
C ASN A 14 -20.92 10.36 -0.81
N TYR A 15 -19.74 10.81 -0.36
CA TYR A 15 -18.49 10.51 -1.08
C TYR A 15 -18.31 9.00 -1.26
N LYS A 16 -18.01 8.61 -2.51
CA LYS A 16 -17.69 7.25 -2.94
C LYS A 16 -16.43 7.28 -3.80
N ALA A 17 -15.67 6.19 -3.72
CA ALA A 17 -14.59 5.87 -4.64
C ALA A 17 -14.73 4.39 -5.02
N LYS A 18 -14.32 4.02 -6.23
CA LYS A 18 -14.35 2.61 -6.68
C LYS A 18 -13.41 1.75 -5.84
N TRP A 19 -12.25 2.32 -5.52
CA TRP A 19 -11.24 1.74 -4.65
C TRP A 19 -10.24 2.83 -4.22
N GLY A 20 -9.32 2.49 -3.31
CA GLY A 20 -8.19 3.33 -2.91
C GLY A 20 -6.88 2.54 -2.77
N ILE A 21 -5.76 3.25 -2.76
CA ILE A 21 -4.42 2.71 -2.49
C ILE A 21 -3.78 3.59 -1.42
N ASN A 22 -3.47 3.02 -0.27
CA ASN A 22 -2.64 3.64 0.76
C ASN A 22 -1.16 3.35 0.45
N LEU A 23 -0.30 4.34 0.69
CA LEU A 23 1.15 4.23 0.49
C LEU A 23 1.84 4.53 1.81
N ASP A 24 2.40 3.52 2.46
CA ASP A 24 3.12 3.65 3.73
C ASP A 24 4.56 3.10 3.63
N MET A 25 5.54 3.86 4.10
CA MET A 25 6.98 3.52 4.05
C MET A 25 7.49 3.03 2.67
N VAL A 26 7.00 3.64 1.59
CA VAL A 26 7.34 3.27 0.20
C VAL A 26 8.64 3.89 -0.32
N GLY A 27 9.56 4.27 0.56
CA GLY A 27 10.77 5.03 0.20
C GLY A 27 12.09 4.28 0.42
N ALA A 28 12.11 3.26 1.27
CA ALA A 28 13.35 2.60 1.69
C ALA A 28 14.11 1.89 0.56
N LYS A 29 15.43 1.70 0.72
CA LYS A 29 16.25 0.84 -0.14
C LYS A 29 15.77 -0.61 -0.09
N ASN A 30 15.66 -1.25 -1.27
CA ASN A 30 15.30 -2.67 -1.45
C ASN A 30 14.07 -3.10 -0.63
N PRO A 31 12.91 -2.44 -0.82
CA PRO A 31 11.72 -2.75 -0.06
C PRO A 31 11.15 -4.10 -0.49
N ARG A 32 10.31 -4.67 0.37
CA ARG A 32 9.50 -5.84 0.04
C ARG A 32 8.04 -5.56 0.35
N PHE A 33 7.23 -5.41 -0.68
CA PHE A 33 5.78 -5.20 -0.57
C PHE A 33 5.07 -6.55 -0.63
N GLY A 34 4.67 -7.05 0.54
CA GLY A 34 3.82 -8.24 0.67
C GLY A 34 2.33 -7.90 0.63
N GLN A 35 1.49 -8.92 0.68
CA GLN A 35 0.03 -8.79 0.60
C GLN A 35 -0.61 -8.97 1.98
N ASP A 36 -0.94 -7.87 2.66
CA ASP A 36 -1.54 -7.93 4.00
C ASP A 36 -2.97 -8.49 3.98
N ASP A 37 -3.37 -9.07 5.11
CA ASP A 37 -4.65 -9.77 5.20
C ASP A 37 -5.88 -8.88 5.00
N PHE A 38 -5.86 -7.62 5.42
CA PHE A 38 -7.01 -6.74 5.24
C PHE A 38 -7.13 -6.26 3.80
N SER A 39 -6.02 -5.93 3.13
CA SER A 39 -6.04 -5.65 1.68
C SER A 39 -6.60 -6.83 0.89
N ARG A 40 -6.16 -8.07 1.22
CA ARG A 40 -6.68 -9.29 0.59
C ARG A 40 -8.18 -9.48 0.87
N GLN A 41 -8.60 -9.27 2.11
CA GLN A 41 -9.98 -9.48 2.55
C GLN A 41 -10.95 -8.48 1.91
N TYR A 42 -10.62 -7.19 1.91
CA TYR A 42 -11.55 -6.14 1.48
C TYR A 42 -11.36 -5.69 0.04
N ALA A 43 -10.17 -5.86 -0.54
CA ALA A 43 -9.80 -5.31 -1.84
C ALA A 43 -8.99 -6.28 -2.71
N GLY A 44 -9.20 -7.59 -2.58
CA GLY A 44 -8.41 -8.64 -3.27
C GLY A 44 -8.29 -8.47 -4.80
N GLN A 45 -9.36 -8.07 -5.50
CA GLN A 45 -9.30 -7.83 -6.94
C GLN A 45 -8.37 -6.66 -7.32
N LEU A 46 -8.38 -5.59 -6.51
CA LEU A 46 -7.47 -4.45 -6.71
C LEU A 46 -6.03 -4.86 -6.39
N LEU A 47 -5.86 -5.61 -5.30
CA LEU A 47 -4.55 -6.10 -4.86
C LEU A 47 -3.90 -6.94 -5.95
N ASP A 48 -4.61 -7.96 -6.46
CA ASP A 48 -4.12 -8.84 -7.52
C ASP A 48 -3.76 -8.06 -8.78
N ARG A 49 -4.56 -7.05 -9.13
CA ARG A 49 -4.30 -6.18 -10.27
C ARG A 49 -3.00 -5.39 -10.09
N VAL A 50 -2.82 -4.74 -8.95
CA VAL A 50 -1.65 -3.91 -8.63
C VAL A 50 -0.39 -4.77 -8.56
N TRP A 51 -0.42 -5.90 -7.86
CA TRP A 51 0.72 -6.81 -7.73
C TRP A 51 1.09 -7.46 -9.06
N SER A 52 0.10 -7.93 -9.82
CA SER A 52 0.35 -8.51 -11.15
C SER A 52 0.92 -7.48 -12.10
N LEU A 53 0.51 -6.21 -12.01
CA LEU A 53 1.09 -5.13 -12.79
C LEU A 53 2.54 -4.89 -12.41
N GLY A 54 2.85 -4.79 -11.11
CA GLY A 54 4.23 -4.65 -10.61
C GLY A 54 5.15 -5.76 -11.14
N GLN A 55 4.69 -7.00 -11.12
CA GLN A 55 5.44 -8.14 -11.67
C GLN A 55 5.61 -8.07 -13.19
N ARG A 56 4.56 -7.74 -13.94
CA ARG A 56 4.66 -7.57 -15.41
C ARG A 56 5.60 -6.43 -15.82
N MET A 57 5.76 -5.43 -14.97
CA MET A 57 6.71 -4.33 -15.16
C MET A 57 8.16 -4.69 -14.77
N GLY A 58 8.40 -5.92 -14.31
CA GLY A 58 9.73 -6.41 -13.95
C GLY A 58 10.13 -6.12 -12.50
N TYR A 59 9.18 -5.77 -11.63
CA TYR A 59 9.44 -5.43 -10.22
C TYR A 59 9.04 -6.53 -9.24
N SER A 60 9.18 -7.79 -9.66
CA SER A 60 8.88 -8.97 -8.83
C SER A 60 9.81 -9.09 -7.62
N ASP A 61 10.93 -8.34 -7.59
CA ASP A 61 11.80 -8.20 -6.42
C ASP A 61 11.15 -7.36 -5.30
N MET A 62 10.29 -6.41 -5.66
CA MET A 62 9.59 -5.52 -4.71
C MET A 62 8.14 -5.94 -4.48
N PHE A 63 7.36 -6.21 -5.53
CA PHE A 63 5.94 -6.59 -5.45
C PHE A 63 5.79 -8.11 -5.43
N VAL A 64 5.86 -8.70 -4.24
CA VAL A 64 5.91 -10.15 -4.05
C VAL A 64 4.54 -10.74 -3.75
N ASN A 65 4.20 -11.88 -4.37
CA ASN A 65 2.96 -12.63 -4.12
C ASN A 65 3.05 -13.48 -2.83
N ASP A 66 3.49 -12.85 -1.76
CA ASP A 66 3.59 -13.47 -0.46
C ASP A 66 2.57 -12.82 0.47
N ARG A 67 1.68 -13.63 1.04
CA ARG A 67 0.76 -13.20 2.08
C ARG A 67 1.53 -12.76 3.33
N THR A 68 1.18 -11.60 3.85
CA THR A 68 1.65 -11.10 5.15
C THR A 68 0.48 -11.07 6.13
N GLY A 69 0.79 -10.95 7.43
CA GLY A 69 -0.23 -10.98 8.48
C GLY A 69 -1.18 -9.78 8.42
N PRO A 70 -2.19 -9.73 9.30
CA PRO A 70 -3.06 -8.57 9.43
C PRO A 70 -2.25 -7.33 9.84
N LEU A 71 -2.50 -6.22 9.14
CA LEU A 71 -1.84 -4.95 9.34
C LEU A 71 -2.89 -3.86 9.58
N VAL A 72 -2.99 -3.37 10.82
CA VAL A 72 -3.86 -2.23 11.10
C VAL A 72 -3.16 -0.95 10.66
N ASP A 73 -3.61 -0.39 9.55
CA ASP A 73 -3.23 0.94 9.09
C ASP A 73 -4.48 1.72 8.61
N ASP A 74 -4.31 2.88 8.00
CA ASP A 74 -5.39 3.75 7.55
C ASP A 74 -6.36 3.03 6.60
N HIS A 75 -5.86 2.15 5.72
CA HIS A 75 -6.70 1.36 4.81
C HIS A 75 -7.71 0.49 5.54
N TYR A 76 -7.35 -0.08 6.70
CA TYR A 76 -8.27 -0.89 7.51
C TYR A 76 -9.49 -0.08 7.92
N PHE A 77 -9.30 1.15 8.40
CA PHE A 77 -10.41 2.00 8.81
C PHE A 77 -11.23 2.52 7.62
N ILE A 78 -10.60 2.78 6.47
CA ILE A 78 -11.33 3.14 5.26
C ILE A 78 -12.21 1.98 4.78
N ASN A 79 -11.67 0.77 4.74
CA ASN A 79 -12.42 -0.44 4.40
C ASN A 79 -13.59 -0.65 5.37
N GLN A 80 -13.34 -0.58 6.68
CA GLN A 80 -14.34 -0.88 7.71
C GLN A 80 -15.42 0.18 7.87
N LEU A 81 -15.06 1.46 7.86
CA LEU A 81 -15.98 2.55 8.24
C LEU A 81 -16.53 3.26 7.00
N ALA A 82 -15.68 3.56 6.02
CA ALA A 82 -16.09 4.27 4.81
C ALA A 82 -16.62 3.33 3.72
N GLN A 83 -16.41 2.02 3.87
CA GLN A 83 -16.84 0.96 2.94
C GLN A 83 -16.29 1.21 1.52
N ILE A 84 -15.04 1.63 1.44
CA ILE A 84 -14.29 1.82 0.19
C ILE A 84 -13.19 0.76 0.15
N PRO A 85 -13.20 -0.17 -0.83
CA PRO A 85 -12.14 -1.16 -0.98
C PRO A 85 -10.79 -0.48 -1.11
N MET A 86 -9.87 -0.71 -0.19
CA MET A 86 -8.56 -0.08 -0.17
C MET A 86 -7.47 -1.10 0.13
N ILE A 87 -6.40 -1.06 -0.65
CA ILE A 87 -5.18 -1.81 -0.37
C ILE A 87 -4.14 -0.91 0.30
N ASP A 88 -3.14 -1.52 0.90
CA ASP A 88 -1.94 -0.85 1.40
C ASP A 88 -0.69 -1.38 0.70
N ILE A 89 0.18 -0.47 0.26
CA ILE A 89 1.51 -0.78 -0.26
C ILE A 89 2.52 -0.35 0.80
N ILE A 90 3.03 -1.34 1.54
CA ILE A 90 3.87 -1.12 2.72
C ILE A 90 5.07 -2.06 2.78
N ASN A 91 6.22 -1.52 3.20
CA ASN A 91 7.46 -2.29 3.26
C ASN A 91 7.48 -3.28 4.44
N GLN A 92 7.50 -4.58 4.11
CA GLN A 92 7.43 -5.71 5.04
C GLN A 92 8.58 -6.71 4.77
N PRO A 93 9.80 -6.46 5.27
CA PRO A 93 10.94 -7.35 5.08
C PRO A 93 10.74 -8.72 5.77
N LYS A 94 11.19 -9.80 5.11
CA LYS A 94 11.19 -11.14 5.73
C LYS A 94 12.14 -11.18 6.93
N GLY A 95 11.72 -11.86 8.00
CA GLY A 95 12.54 -12.04 9.19
C GLY A 95 12.71 -10.77 10.04
N SER A 96 11.99 -9.69 9.73
CA SER A 96 11.95 -8.53 10.62
C SER A 96 11.34 -8.90 11.97
N LYS A 97 11.97 -8.44 13.06
CA LYS A 97 11.45 -8.61 14.42
C LYS A 97 10.20 -7.77 14.68
N THR A 98 10.09 -6.62 14.03
CA THR A 98 8.95 -5.68 14.16
C THR A 98 7.90 -5.90 13.07
N GLY A 99 8.23 -6.67 12.02
CA GLY A 99 7.44 -6.76 10.80
C GLY A 99 7.76 -5.67 9.77
N PHE A 100 8.53 -4.65 10.15
CA PHE A 100 8.86 -3.48 9.32
C PHE A 100 10.36 -3.34 9.07
N VAL A 101 10.73 -2.37 8.25
CA VAL A 101 12.11 -2.00 7.98
C VAL A 101 12.85 -1.56 9.25
N GLY A 102 14.16 -1.82 9.32
CA GLY A 102 14.95 -1.63 10.55
C GLY A 102 14.97 -0.20 11.10
N HIS A 103 14.78 0.81 10.25
CA HIS A 103 14.70 2.21 10.67
C HIS A 103 13.31 2.64 11.16
N TRP A 104 12.28 1.80 11.05
CA TRP A 104 10.92 2.14 11.47
C TRP A 104 10.88 2.59 12.94
N HIS A 105 10.34 3.79 13.18
CA HIS A 105 10.30 4.44 14.50
C HIS A 105 11.67 4.65 15.16
N THR A 106 12.70 4.93 14.36
CA THR A 106 14.04 5.26 14.85
C THR A 106 14.50 6.63 14.31
N HIS A 107 15.63 7.14 14.80
CA HIS A 107 16.26 8.32 14.22
C HIS A 107 16.89 8.06 12.85
N ASP A 108 17.07 6.79 12.47
CA ASP A 108 17.62 6.39 11.16
C ASP A 108 16.54 6.40 10.06
N ASP A 109 15.29 6.77 10.38
CA ASP A 109 14.23 7.04 9.40
C ASP A 109 14.39 8.47 8.86
N ASP A 110 15.43 8.65 8.05
CA ASP A 110 15.81 9.92 7.46
C ASP A 110 16.04 9.80 5.94
N ILE A 111 16.58 10.86 5.33
CA ILE A 111 16.78 10.90 3.87
C ILE A 111 17.80 9.86 3.36
N ASP A 112 18.71 9.38 4.22
CA ASP A 112 19.73 8.42 3.83
C ASP A 112 19.16 7.00 3.67
N ALA A 113 18.03 6.73 4.33
CA ALA A 113 17.24 5.52 4.15
C ALA A 113 16.50 5.48 2.80
N ILE A 114 16.26 6.64 2.18
CA ILE A 114 15.44 6.78 0.97
C ILE A 114 16.20 6.38 -0.29
N ASP A 115 15.48 5.69 -1.19
CA ASP A 115 15.97 5.25 -2.49
C ASP A 115 15.08 5.76 -3.63
N LYS A 116 15.72 6.43 -4.61
CA LYS A 116 15.01 7.00 -5.77
C LYS A 116 14.43 5.92 -6.68
N ARG A 117 15.06 4.74 -6.79
CA ARG A 117 14.53 3.63 -7.59
C ARG A 117 13.26 3.10 -6.94
N THR A 118 13.24 2.91 -5.64
CA THR A 118 12.04 2.49 -4.90
C THR A 118 10.87 3.45 -5.15
N LEU A 119 11.05 4.75 -4.93
CA LEU A 119 10.01 5.76 -5.16
C LEU A 119 9.51 5.76 -6.61
N ARG A 120 10.44 5.64 -7.57
CA ARG A 120 10.09 5.55 -9.00
C ARG A 120 9.25 4.31 -9.30
N VAL A 121 9.63 3.16 -8.77
CA VAL A 121 8.93 1.89 -9.01
C VAL A 121 7.50 1.96 -8.49
N VAL A 122 7.30 2.36 -7.24
CA VAL A 122 5.97 2.49 -6.63
C VAL A 122 5.13 3.52 -7.39
N GLY A 123 5.70 4.69 -7.69
CA GLY A 123 5.02 5.72 -8.47
C GLY A 123 4.57 5.24 -9.85
N GLN A 124 5.43 4.51 -10.57
CA GLN A 124 5.09 3.98 -11.91
C GLN A 124 3.98 2.92 -11.87
N VAL A 125 4.00 2.02 -10.88
CA VAL A 125 2.96 0.99 -10.71
C VAL A 125 1.62 1.65 -10.37
N VAL A 126 1.61 2.61 -9.45
CA VAL A 126 0.39 3.33 -9.06
C VAL A 126 -0.15 4.16 -10.24
N LEU A 127 0.70 4.94 -10.91
CA LEU A 127 0.32 5.73 -12.08
C LEU A 127 -0.28 4.83 -13.17
N LYS A 128 0.39 3.73 -13.52
CA LYS A 128 -0.14 2.83 -14.55
C LYS A 128 -1.46 2.18 -14.11
N THR A 129 -1.63 1.86 -12.83
CA THR A 129 -2.90 1.36 -12.29
C THR A 129 -4.03 2.37 -12.50
N ILE A 130 -3.84 3.63 -12.07
CA ILE A 130 -4.91 4.65 -12.15
C ILE A 130 -5.23 5.05 -13.59
N TYR A 131 -4.22 5.19 -14.46
CA TYR A 131 -4.44 5.57 -15.87
C TYR A 131 -5.13 4.45 -16.66
N SER A 132 -4.80 3.19 -16.39
CA SER A 132 -5.49 2.06 -17.04
C SER A 132 -6.94 1.91 -16.54
N GLU A 133 -7.27 2.46 -15.37
CA GLU A 133 -8.65 2.49 -14.88
C GLU A 133 -9.48 3.56 -15.58
N SER A 134 -8.88 4.71 -15.93
CA SER A 134 -9.59 5.80 -16.61
C SER A 134 -9.92 5.51 -18.08
N GLU A 135 -9.28 4.49 -18.67
CA GLU A 135 -9.52 4.05 -20.05
C GLU A 135 -10.65 3.02 -20.17
N ASN A 136 -11.22 2.55 -19.06
CA ASN A 136 -12.33 1.59 -18.98
C ASN A 136 -13.62 2.24 -18.50
#